data_AF-A0A1F9XJZ3-F1
#
_entry.id   AF-A0A1F9XJZ3-F1
#
_cell.length_a   1.000
_cell.length_b   1.000
_cell.length_c   1.000
_cell.angle_alpha   90.00
_cell.angle_beta   90.00
_cell.angle_gamma   90.00
#
_symmetry.space_group_name_H-M   'P 1'
#
loop_
_entity.id
_entity.type
_entity.pdbx_description
1 polymer ?
#
loop_
_entity_poly.entity_id
_entity_poly.type
_entity_poly.pdbx_seq_one_letter_code
_entity_poly.pdbx_strand_id
1 'polypeptide(L)'
;MPFKLEADKIISTVERLRDRIGERFPEAGLYKVAGDFLSLSREAAERAKNIGKPLIPLRAGIALLLLAFLFVLAQTAAGLHVAGNFGNLVDLIQAVEASFNIIILLSGAIFFLVTLETRIKRKQALEMIHELRVLAHLVDVHQLTKDPEQLLSQGRSTPSSPRRTMERFELLRYLDYCGEI
;
A
#
# COMPACT_ATOMS: atom_id res chain seq x y z
N MET A 1 -2.24 -2.11 -22.96
CA MET A 1 -3.40 -1.63 -22.18
C MET A 1 -3.08 -1.85 -20.71
N PRO A 2 -3.11 -0.83 -19.82
CA PRO A 2 -2.93 -1.09 -18.40
C PRO A 2 -4.25 -1.65 -17.84
N PHE A 3 -4.25 -2.90 -17.40
CA PHE A 3 -5.38 -3.47 -16.69
C PHE A 3 -5.53 -2.74 -15.34
N LYS A 4 -6.62 -1.99 -15.17
CA LYS A 4 -6.95 -1.34 -13.90
C LYS A 4 -7.79 -2.30 -13.07
N LEU A 5 -7.25 -2.74 -11.95
CA LEU A 5 -7.98 -3.59 -10.99
C LEU A 5 -9.12 -2.78 -10.37
N GLU A 6 -10.34 -3.28 -10.49
CA GLU A 6 -11.53 -2.72 -9.86
C GLU A 6 -11.76 -3.42 -8.52
N ALA A 7 -11.54 -2.70 -7.42
CA ALA A 7 -11.64 -3.25 -6.07
C ALA A 7 -13.00 -3.89 -5.80
N ASP A 8 -14.09 -3.28 -6.27
CA ASP A 8 -15.45 -3.78 -6.08
C ASP A 8 -15.66 -5.16 -6.75
N LYS A 9 -15.08 -5.36 -7.94
CA LYS A 9 -15.13 -6.66 -8.64
C LYS A 9 -14.34 -7.73 -7.90
N ILE A 10 -13.17 -7.38 -7.34
CA ILE A 10 -12.37 -8.31 -6.53
C ILE A 10 -13.17 -8.72 -5.29
N ILE A 11 -13.68 -7.75 -4.53
CA ILE A 11 -14.47 -8.00 -3.31
C ILE A 11 -15.68 -8.89 -3.62
N SER A 12 -16.43 -8.60 -4.70
CA SER A 12 -17.57 -9.44 -5.10
C SER A 12 -17.18 -10.87 -5.48
N THR A 13 -15.96 -11.07 -5.99
CA THR A 13 -15.46 -12.40 -6.36
C THR A 13 -15.03 -13.17 -5.12
N VAL A 14 -14.33 -12.53 -4.20
CA VAL A 14 -13.96 -13.11 -2.90
C VAL A 14 -15.21 -13.45 -2.08
N GLU A 15 -16.24 -12.61 -2.12
CA GLU A 15 -17.51 -12.86 -1.43
C GLU A 15 -18.22 -14.09 -1.99
N ARG A 16 -18.34 -14.21 -3.31
CA ARG A 16 -18.90 -15.41 -3.95
C ARG A 16 -18.10 -16.67 -3.64
N LEU A 17 -16.77 -16.56 -3.55
CA LEU A 17 -15.90 -17.68 -3.18
C LEU A 17 -16.14 -18.11 -1.72
N ARG A 18 -16.19 -17.16 -0.79
CA ARG A 18 -16.53 -17.41 0.62
C ARG A 18 -17.88 -18.13 0.74
N ASP A 19 -18.90 -17.67 0.02
CA ASP A 19 -20.24 -18.25 0.09
C ASP A 19 -20.25 -19.68 -0.46
N ARG A 20 -19.60 -19.94 -1.60
CA ARG A 20 -19.41 -21.30 -2.16
C ARG A 20 -18.66 -22.24 -1.22
N ILE A 21 -17.70 -21.73 -0.45
CA ILE A 21 -16.97 -22.50 0.57
C ILE A 21 -17.91 -22.78 1.75
N GLY A 22 -18.65 -21.78 2.25
CA GLY A 22 -19.56 -21.92 3.39
C GLY A 22 -20.73 -22.87 3.14
N GLU A 23 -21.28 -22.86 1.93
CA GLU A 23 -22.35 -23.79 1.51
C GLU A 23 -21.90 -25.25 1.56
N ARG A 24 -20.60 -25.52 1.36
CA ARG A 24 -20.06 -26.88 1.25
C ARG A 24 -19.30 -27.34 2.47
N PHE A 25 -18.61 -26.43 3.14
CA PHE A 25 -17.70 -26.68 4.25
C PHE A 25 -17.91 -25.67 5.39
N PRO A 26 -19.12 -25.58 5.98
CA PRO A 26 -19.47 -24.53 6.94
C PRO A 26 -18.61 -24.58 8.22
N GLU A 27 -18.24 -25.78 8.66
CA GLU A 27 -17.44 -26.01 9.89
C GLU A 27 -15.92 -26.05 9.63
N ALA A 28 -15.48 -25.91 8.37
CA ALA A 28 -14.07 -26.01 8.03
C ALA A 28 -13.34 -24.68 8.27
N GLY A 29 -12.09 -24.76 8.73
CA GLY A 29 -11.23 -23.57 8.92
C GLY A 29 -11.10 -22.71 7.65
N LEU A 30 -11.23 -23.31 6.47
CA LEU A 30 -11.20 -22.60 5.18
C LEU A 30 -12.30 -21.54 5.03
N TYR A 31 -13.51 -21.79 5.56
CA TYR A 31 -14.58 -20.78 5.52
C TYR A 31 -14.20 -19.53 6.33
N LYS A 32 -13.57 -19.73 7.49
CA LYS A 32 -13.03 -18.64 8.30
C LYS A 32 -11.93 -17.88 7.55
N VAL A 33 -10.98 -18.58 6.94
CA VAL A 33 -9.90 -17.96 6.15
C VAL A 33 -10.45 -17.16 4.97
N ALA A 34 -11.46 -17.66 4.28
CA ALA A 34 -12.15 -16.92 3.20
C ALA A 34 -12.87 -15.66 3.72
N GLY A 35 -13.43 -15.73 4.94
CA GLY A 35 -14.00 -14.56 5.62
C GLY A 35 -12.95 -13.51 6.01
N ASP A 36 -11.81 -13.96 6.52
CA ASP A 36 -10.67 -13.10 6.84
C ASP A 36 -10.12 -12.44 5.55
N PHE A 37 -10.07 -13.20 4.44
CA PHE A 37 -9.65 -12.69 3.14
C PHE A 37 -10.59 -11.63 2.58
N LEU A 38 -11.90 -11.83 2.70
CA LEU A 38 -12.89 -10.83 2.29
C LEU A 38 -12.75 -9.54 3.11
N SER A 39 -12.59 -9.67 4.43
CA SER A 39 -12.44 -8.53 5.34
C SER A 39 -11.17 -7.75 5.02
N LEU A 40 -10.04 -8.45 4.85
CA LEU A 40 -8.77 -7.85 4.46
C LEU A 40 -8.84 -7.19 3.07
N SER A 41 -9.53 -7.81 2.11
CA SER A 41 -9.74 -7.24 0.77
C SER A 41 -10.55 -5.93 0.81
N ARG A 42 -11.59 -5.86 1.65
CA ARG A 42 -12.39 -4.64 1.86
C ARG A 42 -11.56 -3.54 2.52
N GLU A 43 -10.83 -3.87 3.57
CA GLU A 43 -9.96 -2.92 4.26
C GLU A 43 -8.85 -2.42 3.32
N ALA A 44 -8.25 -3.31 2.54
CA ALA A 44 -7.24 -2.95 1.55
C ALA A 44 -7.80 -2.01 0.48
N ALA A 45 -9.02 -2.22 -0.01
CA ALA A 45 -9.67 -1.34 -0.96
C ALA A 45 -9.89 0.08 -0.38
N GLU A 46 -10.33 0.17 0.87
CA GLU A 46 -10.55 1.44 1.55
C GLU A 46 -9.22 2.17 1.82
N ARG A 47 -8.21 1.47 2.33
CA ARG A 47 -6.86 2.00 2.54
C ARG A 47 -6.25 2.47 1.22
N ALA A 48 -6.37 1.72 0.13
CA ALA A 48 -5.90 2.12 -1.19
C ALA A 48 -6.57 3.42 -1.68
N LYS A 49 -7.89 3.56 -1.48
CA LYS A 49 -8.63 4.79 -1.79
C LYS A 49 -8.12 5.97 -0.97
N ASN A 50 -7.75 5.75 0.29
CA ASN A 50 -7.20 6.79 1.16
C ASN A 50 -5.75 7.16 0.81
N ILE A 51 -4.90 6.20 0.43
CA ILE A 51 -3.52 6.44 -0.04
C ILE A 51 -3.51 7.28 -1.33
N GLY A 52 -4.52 7.11 -2.19
CA GLY A 52 -4.69 7.91 -3.40
C GLY A 52 -4.92 9.40 -3.15
N LYS A 53 -5.33 9.79 -1.93
CA LYS A 53 -5.59 11.21 -1.61
C LYS A 53 -4.26 11.99 -1.48
N PRO A 54 -4.25 13.28 -1.81
CA PRO A 54 -3.08 14.12 -1.59
C PRO A 54 -2.85 14.36 -0.09
N LEU A 55 -1.58 14.33 0.35
CA LEU A 55 -1.23 14.64 1.73
C LEU A 55 -1.32 16.17 1.96
N ILE A 56 -2.39 16.61 2.62
CA ILE A 56 -2.63 18.01 3.00
C ILE A 56 -1.42 18.66 3.73
N PRO A 57 -0.78 18.05 4.73
CA PRO A 57 0.35 18.69 5.42
C PRO A 57 1.54 18.94 4.50
N LEU A 58 1.74 18.09 3.49
CA LEU A 58 2.77 18.29 2.49
C LEU A 58 2.46 19.49 1.61
N ARG A 59 1.21 19.60 1.13
CA ARG A 59 0.77 20.77 0.36
C ARG A 59 0.90 22.06 1.16
N ALA A 60 0.58 22.02 2.46
CA ALA A 60 0.79 23.15 3.35
C ALA A 60 2.29 23.51 3.47
N GLY A 61 3.18 22.52 3.56
CA GLY A 61 4.63 22.75 3.56
C GLY A 61 5.15 23.40 2.27
N ILE A 62 4.67 22.96 1.09
CA ILE A 62 5.00 23.61 -0.18
C ILE A 62 4.49 25.06 -0.20
N ALA A 63 3.23 25.29 0.20
CA ALA A 63 2.65 26.62 0.26
C ALA A 63 3.40 27.55 1.22
N LEU A 64 3.80 27.04 2.39
CA LEU A 64 4.60 27.77 3.37
C LEU A 64 5.98 28.17 2.79
N LEU A 65 6.66 27.24 2.11
CA LEU A 65 7.94 27.52 1.46
C LEU A 65 7.81 28.60 0.38
N LEU A 66 6.76 28.54 -0.43
CA LEU A 66 6.47 29.57 -1.44
C LEU A 66 6.13 30.92 -0.81
N LEU A 67 5.36 30.94 0.28
CA LEU A 67 5.05 32.17 1.00
C LEU A 67 6.29 32.79 1.64
N ALA A 68 7.16 31.98 2.26
CA ALA A 68 8.43 32.44 2.80
C ALA A 68 9.33 33.04 1.71
N PHE A 69 9.39 32.39 0.54
CA PHE A 69 10.12 32.91 -0.61
C PHE A 69 9.57 34.25 -1.10
N LEU A 70 8.25 34.36 -1.30
CA LEU A 70 7.59 35.61 -1.70
C LEU A 70 7.76 36.72 -0.66
N PHE A 71 7.72 36.38 0.62
CA PHE A 71 7.92 37.33 1.72
C PHE A 71 9.34 37.93 1.68
N VAL A 72 10.36 37.08 1.49
CA VAL A 72 11.76 37.54 1.34
C VAL A 72 11.89 38.45 0.12
N LEU A 73 11.32 38.06 -1.03
CA LEU A 73 11.35 38.89 -2.24
C LEU A 73 10.67 40.25 -2.05
N ALA A 74 9.52 40.29 -1.37
CA ALA A 74 8.79 41.53 -1.10
C ALA A 74 9.60 42.49 -0.21
N GLN A 75 10.26 41.96 0.84
CA GLN A 75 11.14 42.75 1.71
C GLN A 75 12.33 43.31 0.93
N THR A 76 12.98 42.50 0.10
CA THR A 76 14.09 42.95 -0.75
C THR A 76 13.64 44.04 -1.73
N ALA A 77 12.51 43.85 -2.42
CA ALA A 77 11.98 44.85 -3.36
C ALA A 77 11.59 46.17 -2.68
N ALA A 78 10.96 46.11 -1.50
CA ALA A 78 10.62 47.28 -0.71
C ALA A 78 11.87 48.04 -0.24
N GLY A 79 12.89 47.32 0.24
CA GLY A 79 14.16 47.92 0.66
C GLY A 79 14.91 48.61 -0.47
N LEU A 80 14.89 48.03 -1.67
CA LEU A 80 15.50 48.63 -2.87
C LEU A 80 14.81 49.91 -3.33
N HIS A 81 13.48 49.97 -3.22
CA HIS A 81 12.70 51.17 -3.55
C HIS A 81 13.02 52.36 -2.61
N VAL A 82 13.36 52.05 -1.34
CA VAL A 82 13.73 53.06 -0.33
C VAL A 82 15.20 53.50 -0.46
N ALA A 83 16.08 52.59 -0.89
CA ALA A 83 17.53 52.85 -0.89
C ALA A 83 18.08 53.50 -2.17
N GLY A 84 17.38 53.42 -3.32
CA GLY A 84 17.68 54.21 -4.52
C GLY A 84 19.10 54.15 -5.09
N ASN A 85 19.94 53.19 -4.67
CA ASN A 85 21.37 53.22 -4.94
C ASN A 85 21.85 51.84 -5.43
N PHE A 86 21.64 51.55 -6.71
CA PHE A 86 22.36 50.47 -7.41
C PHE A 86 23.70 51.03 -7.88
N GLY A 87 24.64 51.17 -6.94
CA GLY A 87 25.88 51.90 -7.19
C GLY A 87 27.10 51.04 -7.54
N ASN A 88 27.13 49.74 -7.20
CA ASN A 88 28.38 48.97 -7.22
C ASN A 88 28.25 47.58 -7.86
N LEU A 89 29.26 47.19 -8.66
CA LEU A 89 29.33 45.87 -9.32
C LEU A 89 29.30 44.71 -8.30
N VAL A 90 29.82 44.98 -7.09
CA VAL A 90 29.84 44.06 -5.96
C VAL A 90 28.42 43.73 -5.46
N ASP A 91 27.54 44.73 -5.37
CA ASP A 91 26.16 44.52 -4.90
C ASP A 91 25.36 43.66 -5.89
N LEU A 92 25.64 43.82 -7.20
CA LEU A 92 25.02 43.03 -8.25
C LEU A 92 25.48 41.56 -8.22
N ILE A 93 26.77 41.33 -7.97
CA ILE A 93 27.31 39.97 -7.79
C ILE A 93 26.70 39.31 -6.55
N GLN A 94 26.60 40.03 -5.43
CA GLN A 94 25.98 39.53 -4.19
C GLN A 94 24.50 39.20 -4.37
N ALA A 95 23.74 40.05 -5.08
CA ALA A 95 22.33 39.80 -5.37
C ALA A 95 22.14 38.54 -6.23
N VAL A 96 23.00 38.33 -7.21
CA VAL A 96 23.01 37.12 -8.05
C VAL A 96 23.35 35.88 -7.20
N GLU A 97 24.40 35.94 -6.40
CA GLU A 97 24.82 34.83 -5.52
C GLU A 97 23.72 34.44 -4.53
N ALA A 98 23.10 35.43 -3.87
CA ALA A 98 21.99 35.20 -2.96
C ALA A 98 20.78 34.56 -3.67
N SER A 99 20.46 35.02 -4.88
CA SER A 99 19.38 34.46 -5.69
C SER A 99 19.63 32.98 -6.02
N PHE A 100 20.87 32.63 -6.41
CA PHE A 100 21.25 31.24 -6.67
C PHE A 100 21.11 30.36 -5.43
N ASN A 101 21.56 30.83 -4.27
CA ASN A 101 21.46 30.08 -3.02
C ASN A 101 19.99 29.76 -2.69
N ILE A 102 19.11 30.76 -2.79
CA ILE A 102 17.69 30.59 -2.51
C ILE A 102 17.03 29.63 -3.51
N ILE A 103 17.35 29.73 -4.80
CA ILE A 103 16.81 28.83 -5.83
C ILE A 103 17.23 27.37 -5.55
N ILE A 104 18.50 27.14 -5.21
CA ILE A 104 19.01 25.80 -4.88
C ILE A 104 18.29 25.25 -3.65
N LEU A 105 18.19 26.05 -2.58
CA LEU A 105 17.54 25.63 -1.34
C LEU A 105 16.05 25.32 -1.56
N LEU A 106 15.33 26.19 -2.27
CA LEU A 106 13.92 26.02 -2.58
C LEU A 106 13.67 24.78 -3.44
N SER A 107 14.52 24.56 -4.46
CA SER A 107 14.44 23.39 -5.33
C SER A 107 14.66 22.10 -4.53
N GLY A 108 15.68 22.07 -3.67
CA GLY A 108 15.96 20.94 -2.79
C GLY A 108 14.81 20.66 -1.82
N ALA A 109 14.22 21.69 -1.22
CA ALA A 109 13.10 21.57 -0.30
C ALA A 109 11.83 21.02 -1.00
N ILE A 110 11.49 21.55 -2.19
CA ILE A 110 10.35 21.06 -2.98
C ILE A 110 10.59 19.60 -3.41
N PHE A 111 11.80 19.30 -3.92
CA PHE A 111 12.17 17.94 -4.32
C PHE A 111 12.07 16.96 -3.13
N PHE A 112 12.54 17.36 -1.96
CA PHE A 112 12.44 16.57 -0.74
C PHE A 112 10.97 16.31 -0.36
N LEU A 113 10.11 17.33 -0.37
CA LEU A 113 8.68 17.17 -0.06
C LEU A 113 8.00 16.22 -1.07
N VAL A 114 8.18 16.42 -2.37
CA VAL A 114 7.58 15.55 -3.40
C VAL A 114 8.06 14.10 -3.24
N THR A 115 9.34 13.90 -2.94
CA THR A 115 9.90 12.56 -2.71
C THR A 115 9.38 11.94 -1.42
N LEU A 116 9.18 12.75 -0.36
CA LEU A 116 8.66 12.30 0.92
C LEU A 116 7.24 11.74 0.79
N GLU A 117 6.37 12.39 0.01
CA GLU A 117 5.03 11.86 -0.30
C GLU A 117 5.10 10.45 -0.85
N THR A 118 5.96 10.27 -1.86
CA THR A 118 6.13 9.00 -2.56
C THR A 118 6.66 7.92 -1.61
N ARG A 119 7.59 8.27 -0.72
CA ARG A 119 8.13 7.34 0.30
C ARG A 119 7.06 6.92 1.31
N ILE A 120 6.25 7.86 1.80
CA ILE A 120 5.16 7.59 2.74
C ILE A 120 4.13 6.66 2.10
N LYS A 121 3.65 7.01 0.89
CA LYS A 121 2.66 6.20 0.16
C LYS A 121 3.19 4.80 -0.17
N ARG A 122 4.47 4.69 -0.55
CA ARG A 122 5.11 3.40 -0.83
C ARG A 122 5.20 2.52 0.42
N LYS A 123 5.52 3.09 1.58
CA LYS A 123 5.57 2.34 2.85
C LYS A 123 4.18 1.76 3.17
N GLN A 124 3.14 2.59 3.10
CA GLN A 124 1.75 2.15 3.33
C GLN A 124 1.32 1.05 2.36
N ALA A 125 1.67 1.18 1.07
CA ALA A 125 1.37 0.14 0.08
C ALA A 125 2.09 -1.19 0.37
N LEU A 126 3.34 -1.14 0.83
CA LEU A 126 4.10 -2.34 1.19
C LEU A 126 3.53 -3.05 2.43
N GLU A 127 3.06 -2.30 3.42
CA GLU A 127 2.40 -2.85 4.60
C GLU A 127 1.14 -3.65 4.22
N MET A 128 0.32 -3.13 3.31
CA MET A 128 -0.86 -3.83 2.79
C MET A 128 -0.50 -5.13 2.03
N ILE A 129 0.58 -5.10 1.24
CA ILE A 129 1.06 -6.32 0.54
C ILE A 129 1.52 -7.38 1.54
N HIS A 130 2.13 -6.95 2.66
CA HIS A 130 2.58 -7.87 3.70
C HIS A 130 1.40 -8.59 4.35
N GLU A 131 0.32 -7.87 4.67
CA GLU A 131 -0.91 -8.46 5.23
C GLU A 131 -1.51 -9.52 4.28
N LEU A 132 -1.58 -9.23 2.98
CA LEU A 132 -2.05 -10.20 1.97
C LEU A 132 -1.16 -11.45 1.89
N ARG A 133 0.17 -11.27 2.01
CA ARG A 133 1.11 -12.40 2.01
C ARG A 133 0.90 -13.31 3.23
N VAL A 134 0.63 -12.74 4.41
CA VAL A 134 0.35 -13.52 5.61
C VAL A 134 -0.87 -14.41 5.39
N LEU A 135 -1.92 -13.89 4.73
CA LEU A 135 -3.10 -14.67 4.43
C LEU A 135 -2.84 -15.80 3.42
N ALA A 136 -2.08 -15.52 2.36
CA ALA A 136 -1.66 -16.56 1.41
C ALA A 136 -0.88 -17.68 2.12
N HIS A 137 -0.01 -17.33 3.06
CA HIS A 137 0.72 -18.31 3.85
C HIS A 137 -0.18 -19.06 4.86
N LEU A 138 -1.23 -18.42 5.39
CA LEU A 138 -2.21 -19.11 6.24
C LEU A 138 -2.99 -20.17 5.46
N VAL A 139 -3.33 -19.89 4.19
CA VAL A 139 -3.96 -20.86 3.29
C VAL A 139 -3.03 -22.05 3.05
N ASP A 140 -1.75 -21.79 2.76
CA ASP A 140 -0.71 -22.82 2.59
C ASP A 140 -0.59 -23.73 3.83
N VAL A 141 -0.62 -23.17 5.04
CA VAL A 141 -0.63 -23.97 6.28
C VAL A 141 -1.86 -24.88 6.39
N HIS A 142 -3.03 -24.45 5.90
CA HIS A 142 -4.22 -25.30 5.85
C HIS A 142 -4.09 -26.44 4.82
N GLN A 143 -3.23 -26.31 3.80
CA GLN A 143 -2.94 -27.35 2.82
C GLN A 143 -1.97 -28.42 3.35
N LEU A 144 -1.08 -28.09 4.28
CA LEU A 144 -0.05 -29.03 4.80
C LEU A 144 -0.62 -30.35 5.36
N THR A 145 -1.84 -30.33 5.89
CA THR A 145 -2.50 -31.52 6.45
C THR A 145 -3.38 -32.28 5.45
N LYS A 146 -3.45 -31.79 4.20
CA LYS A 146 -4.40 -32.19 3.17
C LYS A 146 -3.65 -32.74 1.96
N ASP A 147 -3.07 -33.92 2.12
CA ASP A 147 -2.27 -34.60 1.10
C ASP A 147 -3.13 -35.64 0.32
N PRO A 148 -3.35 -35.47 -0.99
CA PRO A 148 -4.14 -36.40 -1.79
C PRO A 148 -3.46 -37.76 -2.00
N GLU A 149 -2.14 -37.86 -1.92
CA GLU A 149 -1.42 -39.14 -2.07
C GLU A 149 -1.68 -40.08 -0.89
N GLN A 150 -1.93 -39.51 0.29
CA GLN A 150 -2.29 -40.27 1.50
C GLN A 150 -3.67 -40.94 1.43
N LEU A 151 -4.53 -40.56 0.49
CA LEU A 151 -5.77 -41.27 0.16
C LEU A 151 -5.55 -42.46 -0.77
N LEU A 152 -4.45 -42.48 -1.54
CA LEU A 152 -4.11 -43.57 -2.46
C LEU A 152 -3.25 -44.64 -1.78
N SER A 153 -2.40 -44.22 -0.84
CA SER A 153 -1.52 -45.09 -0.07
C SER A 153 -1.88 -45.03 1.42
N GLN A 154 -2.28 -46.17 2.01
CA GLN A 154 -2.39 -46.31 3.47
C GLN A 154 -0.98 -46.33 4.09
N GLY A 155 -0.31 -45.19 4.13
CA GLY A 155 0.92 -45.02 4.91
C GLY A 155 0.65 -45.31 6.39
N ARG A 156 1.67 -45.76 7.12
CA ARG A 156 1.56 -46.04 8.56
C ARG A 156 1.28 -44.73 9.31
N SER A 157 0.08 -44.58 9.85
CA SER A 157 -0.29 -43.46 10.72
C SER A 157 0.54 -43.51 12.01
N THR A 158 1.09 -42.39 12.42
CA THR A 158 1.69 -42.20 13.75
C THR A 158 0.64 -41.65 14.73
N PRO A 159 0.85 -41.74 16.06
CA PRO A 159 -0.08 -41.20 17.04
C PRO A 159 -0.37 -39.69 16.89
N SER A 160 0.57 -38.94 16.33
CA SER A 160 0.46 -37.50 16.08
C SER A 160 0.02 -37.16 14.65
N SER A 161 -0.33 -38.15 13.82
CA SER A 161 -0.81 -37.90 12.46
C SER A 161 -2.18 -37.22 12.48
N PRO A 162 -2.47 -36.27 11.55
CA PRO A 162 -3.77 -35.62 11.47
C PRO A 162 -4.92 -36.62 11.28
N ARG A 163 -6.06 -36.38 11.95
CA ARG A 163 -7.26 -37.21 11.80
C ARG A 163 -7.88 -37.00 10.42
N ARG A 164 -8.18 -38.11 9.74
CA ARG A 164 -8.81 -38.13 8.42
C ARG A 164 -10.32 -38.11 8.58
N THR A 165 -10.94 -36.96 8.37
CA THR A 165 -12.40 -36.77 8.52
C THR A 165 -13.12 -36.48 7.20
N MET A 166 -12.38 -36.31 6.10
CA MET A 166 -12.92 -35.91 4.79
C MET A 166 -12.82 -37.06 3.79
N GLU A 167 -13.85 -37.22 2.95
CA GLU A 167 -13.80 -38.14 1.82
C GLU A 167 -12.92 -37.62 0.67
N ARG A 168 -12.57 -38.50 -0.28
CA ARG A 168 -11.73 -38.15 -1.44
C ARG A 168 -12.28 -36.97 -2.23
N PHE A 169 -13.59 -36.95 -2.49
CA PHE A 169 -14.23 -35.87 -3.23
C PHE A 169 -14.20 -34.54 -2.46
N GLU A 170 -14.42 -34.59 -1.15
CA GLU A 170 -14.39 -33.42 -0.27
C GLU A 170 -12.97 -32.85 -0.18
N LEU A 171 -11.94 -33.69 -0.07
CA LEU A 171 -10.54 -33.25 -0.02
C LEU A 171 -10.13 -32.54 -1.31
N LEU A 172 -10.46 -33.12 -2.48
CA LEU A 172 -10.14 -32.51 -3.77
C LEU A 172 -10.81 -31.14 -3.91
N ARG A 173 -12.11 -31.05 -3.58
CA ARG A 173 -12.84 -29.78 -3.64
C ARG A 173 -12.30 -28.76 -2.64
N TYR A 174 -11.85 -29.20 -1.47
CA TYR A 174 -11.21 -28.33 -0.48
C TYR A 174 -9.90 -27.74 -1.02
N LEU A 175 -9.05 -28.57 -1.64
CA LEU A 175 -7.80 -28.13 -2.24
C LEU A 175 -8.02 -27.19 -3.43
N ASP A 176 -9.02 -27.46 -4.27
CA ASP A 176 -9.44 -26.55 -5.34
C ASP A 176 -9.77 -25.17 -4.77
N TYR A 177 -10.57 -25.11 -3.69
CA TYR A 177 -10.91 -23.85 -3.05
C TYR A 177 -9.71 -23.14 -2.41
N CYS A 178 -8.75 -23.88 -1.85
CA CYS A 178 -7.50 -23.28 -1.38
C CYS A 178 -6.68 -22.67 -2.52
N GLY A 179 -6.77 -23.20 -3.75
CA GLY A 179 -6.13 -22.62 -4.93
C GLY A 179 -6.92 -21.48 -5.57
N GLU A 180 -8.24 -21.42 -5.36
CA GLU A 180 -9.09 -20.29 -5.80
C GLU A 180 -8.92 -19.04 -4.91
N ILE A 181 -8.46 -19.18 -3.67
CA ILE A 181 -8.13 -18.09 -2.73
C ILE A 181 -6.77 -17.49 -3.07
#